data_AF-A0A5C8CKN9-F1
#
_entry.id   AF-A0A5C8CKN9-F1
#
_cell.length_a   1.000
_cell.length_b   1.000
_cell.length_c   1.000
_cell.angle_alpha   90.00
_cell.angle_beta   90.00
_cell.angle_gamma   90.00
#
_symmetry.space_group_name_H-M   'P 1'
#
loop_
_entity.id
_entity.type
_entity.pdbx_description
1 polymer ?
#
loop_
_entity_poly.entity_id
_entity_poly.type
_entity_poly.pdbx_seq_one_letter_code
_entity_poly.pdbx_strand_id
1 'polypeptide(L)'
;MVYNRKGEHDKAIEDYNKAIEINPDFALTYNNIGLSFYLKKDFDKALEYIRKAINIDNYFGEAYSTMAMIYDEKKSMIKLCLIIIRH
;
A
#
# COMPACT_ATOMS: atom_id res chain seq x y z
N MET A 1 -12.58 -11.98 19.38
CA MET A 1 -12.46 -12.41 17.97
C MET A 1 -11.58 -11.41 17.21
N VAL A 2 -10.26 -11.51 17.29
CA VAL A 2 -9.30 -10.53 16.72
C VAL A 2 -8.41 -11.21 15.67
N TYR A 3 -9.03 -11.81 14.66
CA TYR A 3 -8.33 -12.41 13.51
C TYR A 3 -8.77 -11.84 12.15
N ASN A 4 -9.80 -11.00 12.11
CA ASN A 4 -10.44 -10.60 10.85
C ASN A 4 -9.54 -9.77 9.92
N ARG A 5 -8.88 -8.71 10.39
CA ARG A 5 -8.12 -7.84 9.47
C ARG A 5 -6.93 -8.54 8.80
N LYS A 6 -6.13 -9.30 9.55
CA LYS A 6 -4.95 -9.98 8.99
C LYS A 6 -5.32 -11.03 7.94
N GLY A 7 -6.34 -11.86 8.21
CA GLY A 7 -6.80 -12.87 7.26
C GLY A 7 -7.54 -12.28 6.05
N GLU A 8 -8.22 -11.15 6.22
CA GLU A 8 -8.89 -10.44 5.13
C GLU A 8 -7.89 -9.81 4.15
N HIS A 9 -6.75 -9.30 4.62
CA HIS A 9 -5.73 -8.73 3.72
C HIS A 9 -5.08 -9.80 2.84
N ASP A 10 -4.83 -11.00 3.37
CA ASP A 10 -4.22 -12.08 2.58
C ASP A 10 -5.20 -12.64 1.53
N LYS A 11 -6.49 -12.75 1.88
CA LYS A 11 -7.55 -13.08 0.91
C LYS A 11 -7.74 -11.99 -0.14
N ALA A 12 -7.71 -10.72 0.27
CA ALA A 12 -7.81 -9.60 -0.66
C ALA A 12 -6.68 -9.63 -1.69
N ILE A 13 -5.44 -9.97 -1.28
CA ILE A 13 -4.32 -10.13 -2.21
C ILE A 13 -4.59 -11.27 -3.22
N GLU A 14 -5.17 -12.39 -2.79
CA GLU A 14 -5.55 -13.47 -3.72
C GLU A 14 -6.62 -13.03 -4.73
N ASP A 15 -7.64 -12.30 -4.26
CA ASP A 15 -8.70 -11.75 -5.12
C ASP A 15 -8.14 -10.69 -6.09
N TYR A 16 -7.18 -9.88 -5.65
CA TYR A 16 -6.51 -8.93 -6.52
C TYR A 16 -5.62 -9.61 -7.57
N ASN A 17 -4.99 -10.75 -7.26
CA ASN A 17 -4.25 -11.51 -8.27
C ASN A 17 -5.17 -12.01 -9.38
N LYS A 18 -6.37 -12.51 -9.04
CA LYS A 18 -7.40 -12.87 -10.04
C LYS A 18 -7.85 -11.64 -10.84
N ALA A 19 -8.02 -10.49 -10.18
CA ALA A 19 -8.36 -9.25 -10.88
C ALA A 19 -7.25 -8.80 -11.85
N ILE A 20 -5.98 -9.00 -11.51
CA ILE A 20 -4.83 -8.75 -12.40
C ILE A 20 -4.82 -9.72 -13.59
N GLU A 21 -5.17 -10.99 -13.38
CA GLU A 21 -5.29 -11.97 -14.48
C GLU A 21 -6.41 -11.59 -15.46
N ILE A 22 -7.50 -11.01 -14.97
CA ILE A 22 -8.64 -10.58 -15.80
C ILE A 22 -8.34 -9.25 -16.49
N ASN A 23 -7.79 -8.29 -15.77
CA ASN A 23 -7.44 -6.98 -16.31
C ASN A 23 -6.13 -6.45 -15.68
N PRO A 24 -4.98 -6.70 -16.33
CA PRO A 24 -3.69 -6.30 -15.81
C PRO A 24 -3.45 -4.79 -15.87
N ASP A 25 -4.27 -4.03 -16.60
CA ASP A 25 -4.15 -2.59 -16.80
C ASP A 25 -5.13 -1.79 -15.93
N PHE A 26 -5.63 -2.38 -14.84
CA PHE A 26 -6.52 -1.69 -13.93
C PHE A 26 -5.77 -1.08 -12.73
N ALA A 27 -5.39 0.20 -12.86
CA ALA A 27 -4.62 0.94 -11.86
C ALA A 27 -5.21 0.87 -10.43
N LEU A 28 -6.55 0.89 -10.32
CA LEU A 28 -7.25 0.80 -9.04
C LEU A 28 -6.94 -0.51 -8.29
N THR A 29 -6.79 -1.64 -8.99
CA THR A 29 -6.43 -2.93 -8.37
C THR A 29 -5.07 -2.84 -7.69
N TYR A 30 -4.07 -2.31 -8.38
CA TYR A 30 -2.72 -2.14 -7.82
C TYR A 30 -2.71 -1.18 -6.64
N ASN A 31 -3.51 -0.11 -6.68
CA ASN A 31 -3.65 0.79 -5.54
C ASN A 31 -4.29 0.11 -4.32
N ASN A 32 -5.30 -0.73 -4.52
CA ASN A 32 -5.94 -1.47 -3.43
C ASN A 32 -5.01 -2.52 -2.81
N ILE A 33 -4.16 -3.17 -3.62
CA ILE A 33 -3.07 -4.02 -3.10
C ILE A 33 -2.10 -3.17 -2.28
N GLY A 34 -1.68 -2.02 -2.80
CA GLY A 34 -0.78 -1.10 -2.12
C GLY A 34 -1.35 -0.66 -0.76
N LEU A 35 -2.63 -0.32 -0.71
CA LEU A 35 -3.34 0.05 0.52
C LEU A 35 -3.41 -1.12 1.51
N SER A 36 -3.60 -2.35 1.03
CA SER A 36 -3.59 -3.54 1.89
C SER A 36 -2.22 -3.75 2.55
N PHE A 37 -1.12 -3.52 1.82
CA PHE A 37 0.22 -3.55 2.40
C PHE A 37 0.49 -2.37 3.34
N TYR A 38 -0.02 -1.18 3.02
CA TYR A 38 0.04 -0.02 3.91
C TYR A 38 -0.62 -0.31 5.27
N LEU A 39 -1.80 -0.94 5.28
CA LEU A 39 -2.47 -1.36 6.51
C LEU A 39 -1.69 -2.43 7.28
N LYS A 40 -0.92 -3.28 6.59
CA LYS A 40 0.03 -4.22 7.21
C LYS A 40 1.33 -3.56 7.68
N LYS A 41 1.49 -2.24 7.48
CA LYS A 41 2.71 -1.45 7.73
C LYS A 41 3.92 -1.89 6.89
N ASP A 42 3.70 -2.65 5.82
CA ASP A 42 4.72 -3.02 4.85
C ASP A 42 4.80 -1.93 3.77
N PHE A 43 5.41 -0.80 4.15
CA PHE A 43 5.43 0.40 3.31
C PHE A 43 6.22 0.21 2.01
N ASP A 44 7.22 -0.66 2.00
CA ASP A 44 8.06 -0.88 0.83
C ASP A 44 7.28 -1.63 -0.26
N LYS A 45 6.54 -2.69 0.11
CA LYS A 45 5.61 -3.34 -0.82
C LYS A 45 4.47 -2.43 -1.23
N ALA A 46 3.92 -1.65 -0.29
CA ALA A 46 2.87 -0.69 -0.62
C ALA A 46 3.31 0.26 -1.74
N LEU A 47 4.51 0.83 -1.63
CA LEU A 47 5.07 1.72 -2.66
C LEU A 47 5.32 1.01 -4.00
N GLU A 48 5.73 -0.26 -4.00
CA GLU A 48 5.93 -1.02 -5.23
C GLU A 48 4.63 -1.11 -6.04
N TYR A 49 3.53 -1.51 -5.40
CA TYR A 49 2.23 -1.63 -6.07
C TYR A 49 1.63 -0.28 -6.44
N ILE A 50 1.80 0.74 -5.60
CA ILE A 50 1.36 2.11 -5.92
C ILE A 50 2.10 2.68 -7.14
N ARG A 51 3.40 2.38 -7.30
CA ARG A 51 4.15 2.74 -8.52
C ARG A 51 3.64 2.01 -9.76
N LYS A 52 3.24 0.74 -9.64
CA LYS A 52 2.57 0.01 -10.74
C LYS A 52 1.27 0.68 -11.13
N ALA A 53 0.45 1.10 -10.17
CA ALA A 53 -0.79 1.85 -10.42
C ALA A 53 -0.52 3.15 -11.20
N ILE A 54 0.49 3.93 -10.79
CA ILE A 54 0.89 5.17 -11.47
C ILE A 54 1.42 4.89 -12.88
N ASN A 55 2.20 3.83 -13.07
CA ASN A 55 2.72 3.48 -14.41
C ASN A 55 1.61 3.12 -15.41
N ILE A 56 0.50 2.56 -14.91
CA ILE A 56 -0.67 2.22 -15.71
C ILE A 56 -1.49 3.49 -15.99
N ASP A 57 -1.77 4.28 -14.95
CA ASP A 57 -2.46 5.57 -15.07
C ASP A 57 -1.69 6.67 -14.34
N ASN A 58 -0.96 7.45 -15.14
CA ASN A 58 -0.13 8.56 -14.66
C ASN A 58 -0.96 9.72 -14.08
N TYR A 59 -2.28 9.72 -14.25
CA TYR A 59 -3.20 10.72 -13.71
C TYR A 59 -4.04 10.20 -12.54
N PHE A 60 -3.71 9.01 -12.02
CA PHE A 60 -4.47 8.38 -10.95
C PHE A 60 -4.21 9.04 -9.58
N GLY A 61 -5.03 10.05 -9.25
CA GLY A 61 -4.88 10.90 -8.07
C GLY A 61 -4.89 10.14 -6.74
N GLU A 62 -5.65 9.06 -6.64
CA GLU A 62 -5.72 8.21 -5.45
C GLU A 62 -4.38 7.51 -5.16
N ALA A 63 -3.63 7.10 -6.19
CA ALA A 63 -2.31 6.50 -5.99
C ALA A 63 -1.29 7.52 -5.48
N TYR A 64 -1.30 8.76 -5.99
CA TYR A 64 -0.45 9.81 -5.45
C TYR A 64 -0.81 10.19 -4.01
N SER A 65 -2.11 10.21 -3.69
CA SER A 65 -2.59 10.46 -2.32
C SER A 65 -2.12 9.38 -1.35
N THR A 66 -2.26 8.11 -1.74
CA THR A 66 -1.79 6.96 -0.95
C THR A 66 -0.26 6.97 -0.81
N MET A 67 0.47 7.32 -1.87
CA MET A 67 1.93 7.47 -1.83
C MET A 67 2.36 8.56 -0.84
N ALA A 68 1.66 9.69 -0.82
CA ALA A 68 1.94 10.77 0.13
C ALA A 68 1.72 10.32 1.59
N MET A 69 0.64 9.58 1.86
CA MET A 69 0.38 8.99 3.20
C MET A 69 1.51 8.06 3.64
N ILE A 70 2.00 7.20 2.73
CA ILE A 70 3.12 6.29 3.04
C ILE A 70 4.39 7.07 3.41
N TYR A 71 4.72 8.13 2.66
CA TYR A 71 5.91 8.94 2.96
C TYR A 71 5.79 9.71 4.28
N ASP A 72 4.60 10.20 4.62
CA ASP A 72 4.37 10.91 5.88
C ASP A 72 4.52 9.97 7.10
N GLU A 73 3.99 8.75 7.01
CA GLU A 73 4.18 7.70 8.01
C GLU A 73 5.66 7.29 8.16
N LYS A 74 6.38 7.06 7.05
CA LYS A 74 7.82 6.76 7.09
C LYS A 74 8.62 7.90 7.74
N LYS A 75 8.29 9.16 7.42
CA LYS A 75 8.93 10.34 8.03
C LYS A 75 8.65 10.42 9.53
N SER A 76 7.41 10.16 9.95
CA SER A 76 7.00 10.14 11.35
C SER A 76 7.72 9.03 12.13
N MET A 77 7.88 7.85 11.53
CA MET A 77 8.64 6.73 12.12
C MET A 77 10.13 7.10 12.34
N ILE A 78 10.78 7.70 11.34
CA ILE A 78 12.19 8.14 11.45
C ILE A 78 12.34 9.17 12.58
N LYS A 79 11.41 10.13 12.67
CA LYS A 79 11.42 11.15 13.73
C LYS A 79 11.28 10.53 15.12
N LEU A 80 10.40 9.53 15.28
CA LEU A 80 10.22 8.80 16.53
C LEU A 80 11.49 8.04 16.93
N CYS A 81 12.13 7.34 15.98
CA CYS A 81 13.40 6.64 16.24
C CYS A 81 14.50 7.60 16.71
N LEU A 82 14.63 8.78 16.10
CA LEU A 82 15.61 9.79 16.50
C LEU A 82 15.37 10.34 17.91
N ILE A 83 14.11 10.44 18.35
CA ILE A 83 13.78 10.86 19.71
C ILE A 83 14.17 9.78 20.71
N ILE A 84 13.89 8.51 20.40
CA ILE A 84 14.21 7.37 21.27
C ILE A 84 15.73 7.20 21.44
N ILE A 85 16.52 7.41 20.38
CA ILE A 85 17.99 7.27 20.43
C ILE A 85 18.67 8.45 21.13
N ARG A 86 17.99 9.60 21.26
CA ARG A 86 18.51 10.79 21.95
C ARG A 86 18.24 10.81 23.46
N HIS A 87 17.57 9.79 23.98
CA HIS A 87 17.39 9.52 25.41
C HIS A 87 18.25 8.32 25.83
#